data_AF-A0A7C2VZL9-F1
#
_entry.id   AF-A0A7C2VZL9-F1
#
_cell.length_a   1.000
_cell.length_b   1.000
_cell.length_c   1.000
_cell.angle_alpha   90.00
_cell.angle_beta   90.00
_cell.angle_gamma   90.00
#
_symmetry.space_group_name_H-M   'P 1'
#
loop_
_entity.id
_entity.type
_entity.pdbx_description
1 polymer ?
#
loop_
_entity_poly.entity_id
_entity_poly.type
_entity_poly.pdbx_seq_one_letter_code
_entity_poly.pdbx_strand_id
1 'polypeptide(L)'
;MKDEGSAAPKLAAALERATTASRELEAALVRSDFAAVEAATRALDEAAATLRALLQDGAMLQLRKGAADTQSMDGSLRRIERLAGELRERQERNAFLVLAALRLREQWRRLLAGMTAPTYGPSGAPELRPGRRVISRKV
;
A
#
# COMPACT_ATOMS: atom_id res chain seq x y z
N MET A 1 22.09 36.64 -7.48
CA MET A 1 22.23 35.18 -7.59
C MET A 1 21.10 34.56 -6.81
N LYS A 2 20.10 34.00 -7.49
CA LYS A 2 19.01 33.29 -6.81
C LYS A 2 19.59 31.97 -6.31
N ASP A 3 19.41 31.70 -5.02
CA ASP A 3 19.63 30.37 -4.44
C ASP A 3 18.66 29.38 -5.09
N GLU A 4 19.08 28.78 -6.21
CA GLU A 4 18.51 27.55 -6.75
C GLU A 4 18.88 26.42 -5.79
N GLY A 5 18.16 26.35 -4.67
CA GLY A 5 18.25 25.26 -3.71
C GLY A 5 18.03 23.94 -4.44
N SER A 6 19.13 23.22 -4.67
CA SER A 6 19.30 22.11 -5.60
C SER A 6 18.09 21.17 -5.65
N ALA A 7 17.64 20.86 -6.86
CA ALA A 7 16.57 19.90 -7.13
C ALA A 7 16.90 18.48 -6.63
N ALA A 8 18.19 18.13 -6.55
CA ALA A 8 18.69 16.81 -6.14
C ALA A 8 18.27 16.41 -4.72
N PRO A 9 18.60 17.19 -3.66
CA PRO A 9 18.24 16.83 -2.29
C PRO A 9 16.72 16.79 -2.09
N LYS A 10 15.95 17.64 -2.77
CA LYS A 10 14.49 17.64 -2.65
C LYS A 10 13.87 16.36 -3.23
N LEU A 11 14.32 15.94 -4.42
CA LEU A 11 13.89 14.69 -5.04
C LEU A 11 14.32 13.47 -4.21
N ALA A 12 15.58 13.44 -3.75
CA ALA A 12 16.07 12.35 -2.91
C ALA A 12 15.27 12.25 -1.60
N ALA A 13 15.01 13.36 -0.92
CA ALA A 13 14.22 13.38 0.30
C ALA A 13 12.76 12.93 0.07
N ALA A 14 12.15 13.33 -1.05
CA ALA A 14 10.79 12.90 -1.38
C ALA A 14 10.74 11.39 -1.69
N LEU A 15 11.73 10.85 -2.40
CA LEU A 15 11.85 9.41 -2.64
C LEU A 15 12.12 8.63 -1.35
N GLU A 16 12.94 9.15 -0.44
CA GLU A 16 13.20 8.52 0.86
C GLU A 16 11.95 8.46 1.72
N ARG A 17 11.17 9.55 1.76
CA ARG A 17 9.86 9.55 2.44
C ARG A 17 8.91 8.52 1.83
N ALA A 18 8.82 8.46 0.51
CA ALA A 18 7.99 7.46 -0.18
C ALA A 18 8.45 6.03 0.13
N THR A 19 9.76 5.78 0.13
CA THR A 19 10.33 4.46 0.45
C THR A 19 10.05 4.05 1.90
N THR A 20 10.18 4.97 2.85
CA THR A 20 9.84 4.74 4.26
C THR A 20 8.36 4.43 4.43
N ALA A 21 7.47 5.27 3.86
CA ALA A 21 6.04 5.02 3.92
C ALA A 21 5.65 3.70 3.22
N SER A 22 6.34 3.33 2.14
CA SER A 22 6.15 2.03 1.48
C SER A 22 6.55 0.84 2.36
N ARG A 23 7.61 0.97 3.16
CA ARG A 23 8.03 -0.05 4.15
C ARG A 23 7.02 -0.18 5.29
N GLU A 24 6.52 0.94 5.77
CA GLU A 24 5.48 0.98 6.81
C GLU A 24 4.20 0.32 6.31
N LEU A 25 3.79 0.60 5.07
CA LEU A 25 2.64 -0.05 4.43
C LEU A 25 2.83 -1.56 4.32
N GLU A 26 4.00 -2.03 3.88
CA GLU A 26 4.32 -3.46 3.81
C GLU A 26 4.14 -4.14 5.17
N ALA A 27 4.71 -3.54 6.23
CA ALA A 27 4.63 -4.06 7.58
C ALA A 27 3.19 -4.03 8.14
N ALA A 28 2.43 -2.97 7.84
CA ALA A 28 1.03 -2.83 8.24
C ALA A 28 0.13 -3.87 7.56
N LEU A 29 0.33 -4.11 6.26
CA LEU A 29 -0.38 -5.14 5.49
C LEU A 29 -0.12 -6.54 6.06
N VAL A 30 1.14 -6.87 6.37
CA VAL A 30 1.50 -8.17 6.98
C VAL A 30 0.83 -8.35 8.35
N ARG A 31 0.75 -7.29 9.16
CA ARG A 31 0.08 -7.33 10.48
C ARG A 31 -1.44 -7.23 10.40
N SER A 32 -2.01 -7.00 9.21
CA SER A 32 -3.44 -6.68 9.04
C SER A 32 -3.91 -5.50 9.92
N ASP A 33 -3.04 -4.50 10.10
CA ASP A 33 -3.31 -3.32 10.91
C ASP A 33 -3.91 -2.21 10.03
N PHE A 34 -5.24 -2.11 10.01
CA PHE A 34 -5.96 -1.17 9.14
C PHE A 34 -5.62 0.29 9.40
N ALA A 35 -5.46 0.70 10.67
CA ALA A 35 -5.12 2.08 11.00
C ALA A 35 -3.71 2.44 10.50
N ALA A 36 -2.76 1.52 10.66
CA ALA A 36 -1.41 1.70 10.13
C ALA A 36 -1.37 1.68 8.59
N VAL A 37 -2.20 0.85 7.94
CA VAL A 37 -2.35 0.85 6.48
C VAL A 37 -2.85 2.21 5.99
N GLU A 38 -3.91 2.76 6.59
CA GLU A 38 -4.43 4.07 6.21
C GLU A 38 -3.39 5.19 6.39
N ALA A 39 -2.68 5.20 7.54
CA ALA A 39 -1.66 6.19 7.81
C ALA A 39 -0.51 6.13 6.79
N ALA A 40 0.00 4.92 6.50
CA ALA A 40 1.07 4.72 5.54
C ALA A 40 0.64 5.07 4.11
N THR A 41 -0.61 4.78 3.73
CA THR A 41 -1.17 5.18 2.43
C THR A 41 -1.24 6.71 2.29
N ARG A 42 -1.72 7.44 3.31
CA ARG A 42 -1.74 8.90 3.29
C ARG A 42 -0.33 9.49 3.15
N ALA A 43 0.65 8.95 3.88
CA ALA A 43 2.04 9.37 3.78
C ALA A 43 2.63 9.12 2.37
N LEU A 44 2.25 8.00 1.72
CA LEU A 44 2.62 7.72 0.33
C LEU A 44 1.98 8.73 -0.64
N ASP A 45 0.72 9.08 -0.45
CA ASP A 45 0.02 10.06 -1.30
C ASP A 45 0.66 11.46 -1.21
N GLU A 46 1.02 11.90 -0.01
CA GLU A 46 1.73 13.18 0.22
C GLU A 46 3.12 13.17 -0.44
N ALA A 47 3.87 12.08 -0.29
CA ALA A 47 5.17 11.93 -0.93
C ALA A 47 5.05 11.89 -2.46
N ALA A 48 4.04 11.20 -3.00
CA ALA A 48 3.75 11.15 -4.43
C ALA A 48 3.34 12.51 -4.99
N ALA A 49 2.55 13.30 -4.26
CA ALA A 49 2.21 14.67 -4.64
C ALA A 49 3.47 15.55 -4.72
N THR A 50 4.37 15.44 -3.73
CA THR A 50 5.64 16.15 -3.73
C THR A 50 6.52 15.75 -4.92
N LEU A 51 6.65 14.45 -5.19
CA LEU A 51 7.40 13.93 -6.33
C LEU A 51 6.83 14.44 -7.66
N ARG A 52 5.50 14.42 -7.81
CA ARG A 52 4.83 14.92 -9.02
C ARG A 52 5.12 16.40 -9.25
N ALA A 53 5.03 17.23 -8.21
CA ALA A 53 5.35 18.65 -8.32
C ALA A 53 6.80 18.87 -8.75
N LEU A 54 7.76 18.20 -8.10
CA LEU A 54 9.19 18.31 -8.45
C LEU A 54 9.47 17.85 -9.89
N LEU A 55 8.83 16.77 -10.35
CA LEU A 55 8.99 16.28 -11.72
C LEU A 55 8.39 17.24 -12.75
N GLN A 56 7.25 17.87 -12.44
CA GLN A 56 6.63 18.90 -13.29
C GLN A 56 7.48 20.16 -13.38
N ASP A 57 8.16 20.53 -12.29
CA ASP A 57 9.11 21.65 -12.24
C ASP A 57 10.44 21.36 -12.97
N GLY A 58 10.57 20.19 -13.61
CA GLY A 58 11.73 19.82 -14.39
C GLY A 58 12.95 19.41 -13.57
N ALA A 59 12.77 19.05 -12.30
CA ALA A 59 13.85 18.68 -11.38
C ALA A 59 14.77 17.57 -11.96
N MET A 60 14.19 16.56 -12.63
CA MET A 60 14.98 15.51 -13.29
C MET A 60 15.76 16.01 -14.51
N LEU A 61 15.22 16.97 -15.26
CA LEU A 61 15.91 17.57 -16.40
C LEU A 61 17.10 18.42 -15.93
N GLN A 62 16.91 19.18 -14.86
CA GLN A 62 17.97 19.97 -14.22
C GLN A 62 19.10 19.06 -13.72
N LEU A 63 18.76 17.94 -13.09
CA LEU A 63 19.74 16.96 -12.61
C LEU A 63 20.55 16.33 -13.73
N ARG A 64 19.89 15.91 -14.81
CA ARG A 64 20.58 15.30 -15.96
C ARG A 64 21.52 16.29 -16.65
N LYS A 65 21.13 17.56 -16.77
CA LYS A 65 22.01 18.62 -17.28
C LYS A 65 23.22 18.82 -16.36
N GLY A 66 22.99 18.99 -15.06
CA GLY A 66 24.07 19.18 -14.10
C GLY A 66 25.03 17.98 -13.98
N ALA A 67 24.53 16.75 -14.17
CA ALA A 67 25.35 15.53 -14.17
C ALA A 67 26.27 15.40 -15.39
N ALA A 68 25.86 15.93 -16.54
CA ALA A 68 26.74 16.01 -17.71
C ALA A 68 27.92 16.97 -17.47
N ASP A 69 27.71 18.00 -16.65
CA ASP A 69 28.69 19.05 -16.40
C ASP A 69 29.57 18.79 -15.16
N THR A 70 29.13 17.95 -14.21
CA THR A 70 29.84 17.73 -12.93
C THR A 70 29.72 16.31 -12.36
N GLN A 71 30.84 15.76 -11.89
CA GLN A 71 30.91 14.42 -11.28
C GLN A 71 30.12 14.29 -9.97
N SER A 72 29.93 15.37 -9.20
CA SER A 72 29.13 15.38 -7.97
C SER A 72 27.64 15.17 -8.24
N MET A 73 27.14 15.69 -9.36
CA MET A 73 25.75 15.53 -9.77
C MET A 73 25.47 14.13 -10.33
N ASP A 74 26.46 13.46 -10.93
CA ASP A 74 26.36 12.03 -11.31
C ASP A 74 26.07 11.14 -10.09
N GLY A 75 26.78 11.35 -8.97
CA GLY A 75 26.52 10.63 -7.72
C GLY A 75 25.10 10.84 -7.18
N SER A 76 24.57 12.06 -7.30
CA SER A 76 23.20 12.39 -6.89
C SER A 76 22.15 11.73 -7.78
N LEU A 77 22.38 11.70 -9.10
CA LEU A 77 21.50 11.02 -10.06
C LEU A 77 21.44 9.51 -9.78
N ARG A 78 22.60 8.85 -9.61
CA ARG A 78 22.65 7.43 -9.26
C ARG A 78 21.93 7.10 -7.95
N ARG A 79 22.04 7.98 -6.94
CA ARG A 79 21.30 7.82 -5.67
C ARG A 79 19.79 7.88 -5.91
N ILE A 80 19.32 8.85 -6.70
CA ILE A 80 17.90 9.00 -7.04
C ILE A 80 17.40 7.79 -7.83
N GLU A 81 18.15 7.31 -8.82
CA GLU A 81 17.80 6.12 -9.59
C GLU A 81 17.71 4.87 -8.70
N ARG A 82 18.67 4.68 -7.79
CA ARG A 82 18.63 3.59 -6.81
C ARG A 82 17.39 3.66 -5.91
N LEU A 83 17.07 4.84 -5.39
CA LEU A 83 15.89 5.04 -4.54
C LEU A 83 14.59 4.80 -5.30
N ALA A 84 14.50 5.25 -6.56
CA ALA A 84 13.35 5.00 -7.41
C ALA A 84 13.18 3.51 -7.75
N GLY A 85 14.29 2.80 -8.02
CA GLY A 85 14.30 1.35 -8.20
C GLY A 85 13.81 0.60 -6.96
N GLU A 86 14.34 0.95 -5.78
CA GLU A 86 13.89 0.35 -4.53
C GLU A 86 12.40 0.61 -4.27
N LEU A 87 11.94 1.85 -4.44
CA LEU A 87 10.54 2.20 -4.25
C LEU A 87 9.64 1.37 -5.19
N ARG A 88 10.02 1.22 -6.46
CA ARG A 88 9.27 0.41 -7.43
C ARG A 88 9.12 -1.03 -6.97
N GLU A 89 10.21 -1.69 -6.59
CA GLU A 89 10.16 -3.08 -6.10
C GLU A 89 9.25 -3.22 -4.88
N ARG A 90 9.26 -2.23 -3.98
CA ARG A 90 8.38 -2.24 -2.80
C ARG A 90 6.92 -2.04 -3.15
N GLN A 91 6.62 -1.17 -4.11
CA GLN A 91 5.25 -1.01 -4.59
C GLN A 91 4.71 -2.29 -5.24
N GLU A 92 5.56 -3.02 -5.98
CA GLU A 92 5.20 -4.33 -6.54
C GLU A 92 4.89 -5.36 -5.44
N ARG A 93 5.69 -5.41 -4.36
CA ARG A 93 5.41 -6.28 -3.20
C ARG A 93 4.12 -5.89 -2.49
N ASN A 94 3.90 -4.60 -2.24
CA ASN A 94 2.69 -4.12 -1.60
C ASN A 94 1.44 -4.44 -2.42
N ALA A 95 1.50 -4.28 -3.75
CA ALA A 95 0.41 -4.67 -4.64
C ALA A 95 0.10 -6.17 -4.55
N PHE A 96 1.14 -7.02 -4.49
CA PHE A 96 0.95 -8.46 -4.29
C PHE A 96 0.27 -8.78 -2.94
N LEU A 97 0.69 -8.14 -1.85
CA LEU A 97 0.08 -8.33 -0.53
C LEU A 97 -1.40 -7.93 -0.52
N VAL A 98 -1.74 -6.79 -1.14
CA VAL A 98 -3.14 -6.36 -1.29
C VAL A 98 -3.95 -7.36 -2.09
N LEU A 99 -3.41 -7.86 -3.21
CA LEU A 99 -4.08 -8.88 -4.03
C LEU A 99 -4.31 -10.17 -3.24
N ALA A 100 -3.32 -10.62 -2.47
CA ALA A 100 -3.44 -11.80 -1.63
C ALA A 100 -4.52 -11.61 -0.55
N ALA A 101 -4.57 -10.44 0.09
CA ALA A 101 -5.60 -10.10 1.07
C ALA A 101 -7.01 -10.10 0.45
N LEU A 102 -7.17 -9.56 -0.76
CA LEU A 102 -8.45 -9.58 -1.48
C LEU A 102 -8.91 -11.00 -1.83
N ARG A 103 -7.98 -11.87 -2.26
CA ARG A 103 -8.27 -13.29 -2.52
C ARG A 103 -8.71 -14.02 -1.25
N LEU A 104 -8.02 -13.78 -0.13
CA LEU A 104 -8.38 -14.36 1.15
C LEU A 104 -9.77 -13.91 1.62
N ARG A 105 -10.09 -12.60 1.49
CA ARG A 105 -11.43 -12.07 1.77
C ARG A 105 -12.50 -12.78 0.94
N GLU A 106 -12.26 -12.98 -0.35
CA GLU A 106 -13.20 -13.66 -1.23
C GLU A 106 -13.41 -15.14 -0.84
N GLN A 107 -12.33 -15.84 -0.46
CA GLN A 107 -12.41 -17.19 0.06
C GLN A 107 -13.25 -17.27 1.33
N TRP A 108 -13.00 -16.37 2.30
CA TRP A 108 -13.81 -16.29 3.52
C TRP A 108 -15.26 -15.98 3.23
N ARG A 109 -15.55 -15.07 2.30
CA ARG A 109 -16.92 -14.77 1.88
C ARG A 109 -17.65 -16.01 1.38
N ARG A 110 -17.00 -16.85 0.56
CA ARG A 110 -17.59 -18.10 0.06
C ARG A 110 -17.80 -19.13 1.17
N LEU A 111 -16.81 -19.32 2.03
CA LEU A 111 -16.89 -20.25 3.17
C LEU A 111 -18.05 -19.87 4.10
N LEU A 112 -18.11 -18.59 4.49
CA LEU A 112 -19.14 -18.08 5.38
C LEU A 112 -20.52 -18.10 4.71
N ALA A 113 -20.63 -17.78 3.42
CA ALA A 113 -21.88 -17.90 2.68
C ALA A 113 -22.43 -19.34 2.68
N GLY A 114 -21.55 -20.35 2.59
CA GLY A 114 -21.94 -21.76 2.73
C GLY A 114 -22.42 -22.14 4.14
N MET A 115 -21.95 -21.44 5.17
CA MET A 115 -22.39 -21.64 6.56
C MET A 115 -23.70 -20.91 6.89
N THR A 116 -23.99 -19.81 6.19
CA THR A 116 -25.23 -19.02 6.37
C THR A 116 -26.29 -19.32 5.33
N ALA A 117 -25.99 -20.15 4.33
CA ALA A 117 -27.00 -20.62 3.38
C ALA A 117 -28.12 -21.31 4.16
N PRO A 118 -29.41 -21.01 3.89
CA PRO A 118 -30.49 -21.74 4.49
C PRO A 118 -30.30 -23.21 4.12
N THR A 119 -30.12 -24.09 5.12
CA THR A 119 -30.31 -25.51 4.91
C THR A 119 -31.76 -25.68 4.53
N TYR A 120 -32.03 -25.77 3.23
CA TYR A 120 -33.31 -26.22 2.74
C TYR A 120 -33.53 -27.62 3.31
N GLY A 121 -34.60 -27.80 4.09
CA GLY A 121 -35.06 -29.12 4.49
C GLY A 121 -35.48 -29.94 3.26
N PRO A 122 -35.79 -31.23 3.41
CA PRO A 122 -36.21 -32.11 2.31
C PRO A 122 -37.44 -31.60 1.52
N SER A 123 -38.11 -30.55 1.98
CA SER A 123 -39.23 -29.86 1.34
C SER A 123 -38.86 -28.63 0.48
N GLY A 124 -37.58 -28.21 0.44
CA GLY A 124 -37.17 -27.02 -0.33
C GLY A 124 -37.63 -25.68 0.26
N ALA A 125 -38.09 -25.65 1.52
CA ALA A 125 -38.42 -24.44 2.24
C ALA A 125 -37.25 -23.99 3.17
N PRO A 126 -37.02 -22.67 3.34
CA PRO A 126 -36.01 -22.17 4.29
C PRO A 126 -36.47 -22.44 5.73
N GLU A 127 -35.83 -23.40 6.41
CA GLU A 127 -36.06 -23.62 7.84
C GLU A 127 -35.27 -22.59 8.67
N LEU A 128 -36.00 -21.64 9.25
CA LEU A 128 -35.47 -20.83 10.35
C LEU A 128 -35.23 -21.74 11.55
N ARG A 129 -33.97 -21.98 11.90
CA ARG A 129 -33.60 -22.70 13.12
C ARG A 129 -34.31 -22.06 14.33
N PRO A 130 -35.25 -22.73 15.01
CA PRO A 130 -35.74 -22.23 16.28
C PRO A 130 -34.57 -22.29 17.25
N GLY A 131 -34.26 -21.13 17.84
CA GLY A 131 -33.21 -20.98 18.83
C GLY A 131 -33.26 -22.09 19.86
N ARG A 132 -32.08 -22.63 20.16
CA ARG A 132 -31.76 -23.63 21.18
C ARG A 132 -32.53 -23.38 22.48
N ARG A 133 -33.74 -23.93 22.61
CA ARG A 133 -34.51 -23.95 23.86
C ARG A 133 -33.99 -25.11 24.70
N VAL A 134 -33.08 -24.80 25.62
CA VAL A 134 -32.81 -25.63 26.79
C VAL A 134 -34.02 -25.47 27.71
N ILE A 135 -34.90 -26.49 27.81
CA ILE A 135 -35.84 -26.60 28.93
C ILE A 135 -35.97 -28.07 29.38
N SER A 136 -35.23 -28.34 30.46
CA SER A 136 -35.52 -29.20 31.63
C SER A 136 -36.42 -30.44 31.45
N ARG A 137 -35.81 -31.61 31.69
CA ARG A 137 -36.47 -32.88 32.05
C ARG A 137 -37.09 -32.72 33.44
N LYS A 138 -38.42 -32.88 33.57
CA LYS A 138 -39.05 -33.20 34.86
C LYS A 138 -39.29 -34.70 34.97
N VAL A 139 -39.04 -35.17 36.20
CA VAL A 139 -39.14 -36.51 36.77
C VAL A 139 -40.57 -37.04 36.67
#